data_AF-A0A413JSX7-F1
#
_entry.id   AF-A0A413JSX7-F1
#
_cell.length_a   1.000
_cell.length_b   1.000
_cell.length_c   1.000
_cell.angle_alpha   90.00
_cell.angle_beta   90.00
_cell.angle_gamma   90.00
#
_symmetry.space_group_name_H-M   'P 1'
#
loop_
_entity.id
_entity.type
_entity.pdbx_description
1 polymer ?
#
loop_
_entity_poly.entity_id
_entity_poly.type
_entity_poly.pdbx_seq_one_letter_code
_entity_poly.pdbx_strand_id
1 'polypeptide(L)'
;MLLSLDPDLVQLYGVNGTNLMEDKLKELDIPFLYVADYLEESPLGKAESLLTLSEVIRKRVGCQTISNYLFVLMNSPPMLQIGGGLLKKTPYTFMTFSLLIFNQ
;
A
#
# COMPACT_ATOMS: atom_id res chain seq x y z
N MET A 1 14.84 6.95 -19.66
CA MET A 1 15.89 6.35 -18.80
C MET A 1 15.48 6.66 -17.36
N LEU A 2 15.45 5.72 -16.41
CA LEU A 2 14.93 6.00 -15.06
C LEU A 2 15.66 7.18 -14.38
N LEU A 3 16.96 7.32 -14.63
CA LEU A 3 17.80 8.40 -14.14
C LEU A 3 17.44 9.78 -14.70
N SER A 4 16.79 9.87 -15.86
CA SER A 4 16.38 11.16 -16.42
C SER A 4 15.15 11.74 -15.71
N LEU A 5 14.56 11.01 -14.77
CA LEU A 5 13.45 11.48 -13.94
C LEU A 5 13.94 12.18 -12.66
N ASP A 6 15.24 12.16 -12.39
CA ASP A 6 15.85 12.71 -11.17
C ASP A 6 15.13 12.26 -9.89
N PRO A 7 15.05 10.94 -9.63
CA PRO A 7 14.25 10.43 -8.52
C PRO A 7 14.96 10.67 -7.17
N ASP A 8 14.24 11.24 -6.20
CA ASP A 8 14.70 11.36 -4.81
C ASP A 8 14.72 10.02 -4.06
N LEU A 9 14.03 9.01 -4.57
CA LEU A 9 13.88 7.68 -3.97
C LEU A 9 13.38 6.68 -5.01
N VAL A 10 13.94 5.46 -4.99
CA VAL A 10 13.48 4.36 -5.86
C VAL A 10 12.88 3.23 -5.04
N GLN A 11 11.70 2.75 -5.42
CA GLN A 11 11.12 1.50 -4.91
C GLN A 11 11.58 0.32 -5.76
N LEU A 12 12.19 -0.68 -5.12
CA LEU A 12 12.67 -1.89 -5.76
C LEU A 12 11.81 -3.10 -5.39
N TYR A 13 11.56 -3.95 -6.38
CA TYR A 13 11.10 -5.31 -6.18
C TYR A 13 12.31 -6.24 -5.99
N GLY A 14 12.33 -7.03 -4.91
CA GLY A 14 13.43 -7.95 -4.61
C GLY A 14 13.03 -9.41 -4.81
N VAL A 15 13.30 -10.01 -5.96
CA VAL A 15 13.15 -11.47 -6.06
C VAL A 15 14.30 -12.11 -5.30
N ASN A 16 14.01 -12.82 -4.20
CA ASN A 16 15.01 -13.44 -3.33
C ASN A 16 16.03 -12.46 -2.70
N GLY A 17 15.65 -11.19 -2.51
CA GLY A 17 16.44 -10.22 -1.76
C GLY A 17 17.59 -9.55 -2.53
N THR A 18 17.60 -9.61 -3.87
CA THR A 18 18.59 -8.87 -4.66
C THR A 18 17.97 -8.26 -5.90
N ASN A 19 18.33 -7.01 -6.20
CA ASN A 19 17.93 -6.31 -7.41
C ASN A 19 19.18 -5.86 -8.18
N LEU A 20 19.21 -6.10 -9.50
CA LEU A 20 20.34 -5.75 -10.37
C LEU A 20 20.65 -4.24 -10.40
N MET A 21 19.71 -3.40 -9.96
CA MET A 21 19.87 -1.95 -9.91
C MET A 21 20.44 -1.44 -8.58
N GLU A 22 20.59 -2.28 -7.55
CA GLU A 22 21.14 -1.86 -6.26
C GLU A 22 22.51 -1.21 -6.41
N ASP A 23 23.45 -1.88 -7.07
CA ASP A 23 24.84 -1.39 -7.20
C ASP A 23 24.86 -0.06 -7.95
N LYS A 24 24.03 0.08 -8.99
CA LYS A 24 23.93 1.32 -9.76
C LYS A 24 23.33 2.47 -8.95
N LEU A 25 22.32 2.19 -8.12
CA LEU A 25 21.70 3.20 -7.27
C LEU A 25 22.65 3.64 -6.15
N LYS A 26 23.41 2.71 -5.56
CA LYS A 26 24.48 2.99 -4.59
C LYS A 26 25.58 3.87 -5.19
N GLU A 27 26.04 3.54 -6.40
CA GLU A 27 27.05 4.35 -7.12
C GLU A 27 26.60 5.79 -7.37
N LEU A 28 25.29 6.01 -7.55
CA LEU A 28 24.71 7.31 -7.85
C LEU A 28 24.19 8.05 -6.60
N ASP A 29 24.39 7.48 -5.41
CA ASP A 29 23.88 8.00 -4.13
C ASP A 29 22.35 8.23 -4.12
N ILE A 30 21.61 7.41 -4.88
CA ILE A 30 20.16 7.46 -4.93
C ILE A 30 19.61 6.48 -3.88
N PRO A 31 18.85 6.95 -2.88
CA PRO A 31 18.29 6.07 -1.87
C PRO A 31 17.21 5.18 -2.48
N PHE A 32 17.08 3.96 -1.95
CA PHE A 32 16.06 3.02 -2.40
C PHE A 32 15.46 2.23 -1.23
N LEU A 33 14.24 1.74 -1.44
CA LEU A 33 13.55 0.87 -0.48
C LEU A 33 12.96 -0.35 -1.18
N TYR A 34 12.92 -1.47 -0.47
CA TYR A 34 12.27 -2.68 -0.94
C TYR A 34 10.77 -2.64 -0.68
N VAL A 35 9.98 -2.91 -1.71
CA VAL A 35 8.53 -3.06 -1.56
C VAL A 35 8.28 -4.41 -0.87
N ALA A 36 7.74 -4.46 0.33
CA ALA A 36 7.51 -5.74 1.02
C ALA A 36 6.17 -6.41 0.65
N ASP A 37 5.29 -5.69 -0.04
CA ASP A 37 3.89 -6.10 -0.27
C ASP A 37 3.75 -7.42 -1.03
N TYR A 38 4.67 -7.74 -1.94
CA TYR A 38 4.58 -8.91 -2.80
C TYR A 38 4.98 -10.21 -2.08
N LEU A 39 5.69 -10.12 -0.94
CA LEU A 39 6.01 -11.27 -0.09
C LEU A 39 4.88 -11.58 0.89
N GLU A 40 3.99 -10.63 1.12
CA GLU A 40 2.88 -10.76 2.07
C GLU A 40 1.63 -11.33 1.39
N GLU A 41 1.13 -12.44 1.91
CA GLU A 41 -0.11 -13.08 1.42
C GLU A 41 -1.36 -12.47 2.08
N SER A 42 -1.21 -11.98 3.31
CA SER A 42 -2.34 -11.42 4.04
C SER A 42 -2.62 -9.97 3.58
N PRO A 43 -3.90 -9.59 3.35
CA PRO A 43 -4.24 -8.20 3.05
C PRO A 43 -3.77 -7.20 4.11
N LEU A 44 -3.70 -7.65 5.38
CA LEU A 44 -3.21 -6.83 6.48
C LEU A 44 -1.68 -6.65 6.43
N GLY A 45 -0.91 -7.70 6.16
CA GLY A 45 0.54 -7.62 5.96
C GLY A 45 0.91 -6.70 4.80
N LYS A 46 0.15 -6.77 3.69
CA LYS A 46 0.28 -5.80 2.58
C LYS A 46 0.02 -4.36 3.05
N ALA A 47 -0.93 -4.13 3.94
CA ALA A 47 -1.23 -2.80 4.47
C ALA A 47 -0.15 -2.25 5.40
N GLU A 48 0.58 -3.09 6.12
CA GLU A 48 1.71 -2.64 6.94
C GLU A 48 2.84 -2.04 6.09
N SER A 49 3.06 -2.54 4.88
CA SER A 49 4.04 -1.95 3.94
C SER A 49 3.73 -0.47 3.63
N LEU A 50 2.45 -0.08 3.68
CA LEU A 50 1.98 1.28 3.45
C LEU A 50 2.38 2.22 4.60
N LEU A 51 2.53 1.70 5.83
CA LEU A 51 3.04 2.46 6.96
C LEU A 51 4.53 2.74 6.83
N THR A 52 5.32 1.78 6.37
CA THR A 52 6.75 1.98 6.09
C THR A 52 6.97 3.09 5.06
N LEU A 53 6.20 3.06 3.97
CA LEU A 53 6.25 4.13 2.96
C LEU A 53 5.82 5.48 3.53
N SER A 54 4.84 5.49 4.43
CA SER A 54 4.28 6.71 5.01
C SER A 54 5.29 7.56 5.78
N GLU A 55 6.27 6.91 6.42
CA GLU A 55 7.35 7.59 7.12
C GLU A 55 8.26 8.34 6.13
N VAL A 56 8.55 7.71 4.98
CA VAL A 56 9.41 8.28 3.94
C VAL A 56 8.74 9.49 3.28
N ILE A 57 7.46 9.40 2.95
CA ILE A 57 6.70 10.49 2.31
C ILE A 57 6.11 11.50 3.32
N ARG A 58 6.37 11.31 4.62
CA ARG A 58 5.83 12.13 5.73
C ARG A 58 4.30 12.23 5.74
N LYS A 59 3.60 11.16 5.35
CA LYS A 59 2.13 11.06 5.35
C LYS A 59 1.58 10.02 6.34
N ARG A 60 2.25 9.88 7.49
CA ARG A 60 1.93 8.89 8.53
C ARG A 60 0.44 8.83 8.87
N VAL A 61 -0.19 9.97 9.13
CA VAL A 61 -1.62 10.03 9.55
C VAL A 61 -2.55 9.49 8.47
N GLY A 62 -2.40 9.92 7.21
CA GLY A 62 -3.26 9.45 6.11
C GLY A 62 -3.10 7.96 5.85
N CYS A 63 -1.85 7.49 5.84
CA CYS A 63 -1.51 6.08 5.67
C CYS A 63 -2.01 5.20 6.83
N GLN A 64 -1.91 5.68 8.07
CA GLN A 64 -2.46 5.00 9.24
C GLN A 64 -3.98 4.90 9.18
N THR A 65 -4.66 5.96 8.74
CA THR A 65 -6.12 5.94 8.53
C THR A 65 -6.50 4.87 7.51
N ILE A 66 -5.81 4.80 6.37
CA ILE A 66 -6.04 3.76 5.34
C ILE A 66 -5.82 2.36 5.91
N SER A 67 -4.73 2.14 6.64
CA SER A 67 -4.42 0.85 7.28
C SER A 67 -5.50 0.44 8.28
N ASN A 68 -5.95 1.37 9.12
CA ASN A 68 -7.02 1.13 10.09
C ASN A 68 -8.35 0.79 9.40
N TYR A 69 -8.71 1.50 8.32
CA TYR A 69 -9.89 1.16 7.53
C TYR A 69 -9.79 -0.25 6.97
N LEU A 70 -8.63 -0.63 6.41
CA LEU A 70 -8.46 -1.98 5.90
C LEU A 70 -8.57 -3.02 7.01
N PHE A 71 -7.99 -2.78 8.19
CA PHE A 71 -8.12 -3.66 9.34
C PHE A 71 -9.58 -3.87 9.75
N VAL A 72 -10.34 -2.78 9.92
CA VAL A 72 -11.77 -2.85 10.26
C VAL A 72 -12.53 -3.60 9.19
N LEU A 73 -12.28 -3.30 7.92
CA LEU A 73 -12.94 -3.99 6.82
C LEU A 73 -12.60 -5.48 6.86
N MET A 74 -11.34 -5.87 6.96
CA MET A 74 -10.93 -7.28 6.94
C MET A 74 -11.49 -8.09 8.12
N ASN A 75 -11.70 -7.47 9.28
CA ASN A 75 -12.23 -8.12 10.48
C ASN A 75 -13.74 -7.96 10.67
N SER A 76 -14.41 -7.14 9.85
CA SER A 76 -15.87 -6.97 9.92
C SER A 76 -16.59 -8.18 9.35
N PRO A 77 -17.75 -8.56 9.93
CA PRO A 77 -18.60 -9.60 9.37
C PRO A 77 -18.93 -9.30 7.90
N PRO A 78 -19.13 -10.33 7.05
CA PRO A 78 -19.33 -10.18 5.61
C PRO A 78 -20.62 -9.45 5.20
N MET A 79 -21.37 -8.91 6.16
CA MET A 79 -22.67 -8.30 5.98
C MET A 79 -22.73 -6.98 6.74
N LEU A 80 -22.92 -5.88 6.00
CA LEU A 80 -23.30 -4.59 6.56
C LEU A 80 -24.82 -4.47 6.46
N GLN A 81 -25.48 -4.33 7.60
CA GLN A 81 -26.93 -4.11 7.65
C GLN A 81 -27.16 -2.60 7.58
N ILE A 82 -27.57 -2.11 6.41
CA ILE A 82 -27.92 -0.70 6.21
C ILE A 82 -29.40 -0.66 5.83
N GLY A 83 -30.21 -0.01 6.68
CA GLY A 83 -31.62 0.29 6.37
C GLY A 83 -32.45 -0.93 5.94
N GLY A 84 -32.44 -2.02 6.72
CA GLY A 84 -33.31 -3.19 6.48
C GLY A 84 -32.87 -4.12 5.34
N GLY A 85 -31.82 -3.78 4.59
CA GLY A 85 -31.23 -4.63 3.54
C GLY A 85 -29.88 -5.23 3.96
N LEU A 86 -29.64 -6.47 3.53
CA LEU A 86 -28.40 -7.21 3.78
C LEU A 86 -27.47 -7.07 2.56
N LEU A 87 -26.43 -6.25 2.65
CA LEU A 87 -25.48 -6.10 1.55
C LEU A 87 -24.32 -7.09 1.73
N LYS A 88 -24.21 -8.05 0.80
CA LYS A 88 -23.13 -9.03 0.80
C LYS A 88 -21.84 -8.36 0.35
N LYS A 89 -20.78 -8.50 1.14
CA LYS A 89 -19.46 -7.96 0.84
C LYS A 89 -18.88 -8.69 -0.37
N THR A 90 -18.89 -8.04 -1.53
CA THR A 90 -18.24 -8.51 -2.76
C THR A 90 -17.04 -7.60 -3.08
N PRO A 91 -16.01 -8.11 -3.79
CA PRO A 91 -14.80 -7.33 -4.10
C PRO A 91 -15.06 -6.04 -4.88
N TYR A 92 -16.21 -5.91 -5.56
CA TYR A 92 -16.57 -4.73 -6.34
C TYR A 92 -17.22 -3.62 -5.51
N THR A 93 -17.97 -3.96 -4.44
CA THR A 93 -18.50 -2.97 -3.48
C THR A 93 -17.37 -2.24 -2.74
N PHE A 94 -16.22 -2.91 -2.60
CA PHE A 94 -14.99 -2.38 -1.99
C PHE A 94 -14.35 -1.25 -2.82
N MET A 95 -14.35 -1.36 -4.15
CA MET A 95 -13.77 -0.34 -5.04
C MET A 95 -14.59 0.95 -5.06
N THR A 96 -15.92 0.85 -5.00
CA THR A 96 -16.83 2.00 -5.00
C THR A 96 -16.76 2.82 -3.71
N PHE A 97 -16.55 2.17 -2.56
CA PHE A 97 -16.38 2.87 -1.27
C PHE A 97 -15.04 3.60 -1.17
N SER A 98 -13.95 2.99 -1.64
CA SER A 98 -12.65 3.69 -1.72
C SER A 98 -12.72 4.90 -2.66
N LEU A 99 -13.37 4.78 -3.82
CA LEU A 99 -13.50 5.90 -4.78
C LEU A 99 -14.29 7.09 -4.21
N LEU A 100 -15.23 6.83 -3.30
CA LEU A 100 -16.00 7.86 -2.58
C LEU A 100 -15.17 8.60 -1.51
N ILE A 101 -14.22 7.92 -0.87
CA ILE A 101 -13.31 8.52 0.13
C ILE A 101 -12.19 9.33 -0.56
N PHE A 102 -11.73 8.92 -1.73
CA PHE A 102 -10.69 9.63 -2.49
C PHE A 102 -11.18 10.91 -3.19
N ASN A 103 -12.49 11.20 -3.20
CA ASN A 103 -13.09 12.34 -3.90
C ASN A 103 -13.69 13.40 -2.94
N GLN A 104 -13.22 13.40 -1.69
CA GLN A 104 -13.47 14.44 -0.68
C GLN A 104 -12.14 14.94 -0.13
#